data_AF-A0AAD3D6L9-F1
#
_entry.id   AF-A0AAD3D6L9-F1
#
_cell.length_a   1.000
_cell.length_b   1.000
_cell.length_c   1.000
_cell.angle_alpha   90.00
_cell.angle_beta   90.00
_cell.angle_gamma   90.00
#
_symmetry.space_group_name_H-M   'P 1'
#
loop_
_entity.id
_entity.type
_entity.pdbx_description
1 polymer ?
#
loop_
_entity_poly.entity_id
_entity_poly.type
_entity_poly.pdbx_seq_one_letter_code
_entity_poly.pdbx_strand_id
1 'polypeptide(L)'
;MDKECQICMIEEPLLWMPCGHRACRVCLERVLFARVNDESTHENIAANSIIDEEELIENYYVNCSGWGRCPFCRRLISMYDIKESADSLKSFYTKHLDIWSTEVAGLIYVDRDKSMRIEFPSCDDEIPTVTFIAAGADVVVPFEDGFHYNKTCKSFYGCIDLSKVEEFPNKEERWEMVMQFSTDLRFIIHGMIVKKPISLQYKNIKDCPLSGTWIVRWQRSNEKGVDRNDLTSVRMKVYGNKFVCHSIEYELNLGNDEESRVHFHWPYSNNIQVAESGVNLQRKPDGPDIGETIVWTVDSDDYFRIFWTRETKEILNEPCVVQRLGYRSTLFHRIDRSRQREKPECNSQSLFPNVFMQGLTIGIASYHFVSKDGDGEEGAYISYESIKCADWPPLDNGSPVPARVPFEDISYDEETRTFRGTIPWQERYGTSWNGAIKWNYEMKFDSEFICIATGNVKSIRADGNSDDSFNHIYGESLLYVNGGIFNKIRQLLTAPLDDPTAGQPNDDETEIDGLVIRANIEKIRERLSDENVSARLKHYITTNIGIGAFTMKEDDLIDYNL
;
A
#
# COMPACT_ATOMS: atom_id res chain seq x y z
N MET A 1 7.87 4.30 46.03
CA MET A 1 8.23 4.67 44.65
C MET A 1 8.57 3.47 43.77
N ASP A 2 9.00 2.31 44.30
CA ASP A 2 9.36 1.17 43.43
C ASP A 2 8.20 0.34 42.85
N LYS A 3 6.95 0.62 43.26
CA LYS A 3 5.77 -0.16 42.85
C LYS A 3 4.83 0.57 41.90
N GLU A 4 5.06 1.86 41.67
CA GLU A 4 4.18 2.70 40.85
C GLU A 4 4.68 2.73 39.41
N CYS A 5 3.73 2.76 38.46
CA CYS A 5 4.04 3.00 37.07
C CYS A 5 4.60 4.42 36.88
N GLN A 6 5.79 4.55 36.33
CA GLN A 6 6.43 5.87 36.12
C GLN A 6 5.73 6.75 35.06
N ILE A 7 4.71 6.24 34.37
CA ILE A 7 3.93 6.99 33.37
C ILE A 7 2.63 7.53 33.97
N CYS A 8 1.82 6.68 34.61
CA CYS A 8 0.52 7.08 35.17
C CYS A 8 0.51 7.25 36.69
N MET A 9 1.59 6.90 37.38
CA MET A 9 1.73 6.94 38.84
C MET A 9 0.73 6.06 39.61
N ILE A 10 0.16 5.04 38.95
CA ILE A 10 -0.76 4.06 39.57
C ILE A 10 0.03 2.82 40.00
N GLU A 11 -0.30 2.25 41.17
CA GLU A 11 0.17 0.94 41.61
C GLU A 11 -0.51 -0.17 40.81
N GLU A 12 0.22 -0.70 39.83
CA GLU A 12 -0.21 -1.80 38.94
C GLU A 12 0.98 -2.75 38.75
N PRO A 13 0.77 -4.02 38.36
CA PRO A 13 1.84 -4.90 37.94
C PRO A 13 2.69 -4.24 36.84
N LEU A 14 3.99 -4.10 37.10
CA LEU A 14 4.93 -3.44 36.22
C LEU A 14 5.60 -4.47 35.30
N LEU A 15 5.66 -4.16 34.02
CA LEU A 15 6.43 -4.92 33.05
C LEU A 15 7.79 -4.27 32.83
N TRP A 16 8.79 -5.09 32.56
CA TRP A 16 10.18 -4.71 32.35
C TRP A 16 10.50 -4.63 30.87
N MET A 17 11.04 -3.50 30.45
CA MET A 17 11.59 -3.32 29.11
C MET A 17 13.05 -3.81 29.06
N PRO A 18 13.60 -4.13 27.87
CA PRO A 18 15.00 -4.57 27.72
C PRO A 18 16.04 -3.56 28.25
N CYS A 19 15.68 -2.28 28.25
CA CYS A 19 16.51 -1.21 28.78
C CYS A 19 16.52 -1.10 30.31
N GLY A 20 15.82 -1.99 31.03
CA GLY A 20 15.72 -2.01 32.50
C GLY A 20 14.68 -1.07 33.10
N HIS A 21 14.04 -0.21 32.30
CA HIS A 21 12.92 0.60 32.74
C HIS A 21 11.63 -0.23 32.86
N ARG A 22 10.64 0.29 33.59
CA ARG A 22 9.38 -0.41 33.87
C ARG A 22 8.17 0.51 33.81
N ALA A 23 7.04 -0.04 33.39
CA ALA A 23 5.76 0.65 33.35
C ALA A 23 4.61 -0.37 33.43
N CYS A 24 3.42 0.06 33.82
CA CYS A 24 2.25 -0.82 33.80
C CYS A 24 1.88 -1.19 32.36
N ARG A 25 1.21 -2.33 32.22
CA ARG A 25 0.77 -2.88 30.92
C ARG A 25 0.04 -1.84 30.06
N VAL A 26 -0.98 -1.18 30.62
CA VAL A 26 -1.83 -0.23 29.89
C VAL A 26 -1.01 0.93 29.32
N CYS A 27 -0.07 1.47 30.09
CA CYS A 27 0.78 2.57 29.60
C CYS A 27 1.77 2.10 28.52
N LEU A 28 2.32 0.89 28.64
CA LEU A 28 3.20 0.34 27.61
C LEU A 28 2.45 0.04 26.32
N GLU A 29 1.28 -0.60 26.40
CA GLU A 29 0.42 -0.83 25.24
C GLU A 29 0.04 0.50 24.59
N ARG A 30 -0.31 1.54 25.38
CA ARG A 30 -0.54 2.88 24.83
C ARG A 30 0.67 3.46 24.13
N VAL A 31 1.89 3.29 24.64
CA VAL A 31 3.11 3.78 23.98
C VAL A 31 3.43 2.99 22.71
N LEU A 32 3.25 1.68 22.71
CA LEU A 32 3.59 0.77 21.61
C LEU A 32 2.53 0.69 20.51
N PHE A 33 1.29 1.07 20.84
CA PHE A 33 0.17 1.15 19.90
C PHE A 33 -0.23 2.59 19.57
N ALA A 34 0.36 3.59 20.24
CA ALA A 34 0.23 4.98 19.82
C ALA A 34 0.85 5.14 18.45
N ARG A 35 0.00 5.45 17.46
CA ARG A 35 0.46 5.79 16.13
C ARG A 35 1.05 7.19 16.14
N VAL A 36 2.23 7.32 15.55
CA VAL A 36 2.76 8.63 15.19
C VAL A 36 2.00 9.07 13.94
N ASN A 37 0.93 9.85 14.11
CA ASN A 37 0.11 10.39 13.01
C ASN A 37 0.85 11.45 12.17
N ASP A 38 2.17 11.53 12.26
CA ASP A 38 2.93 12.60 11.64
C ASP A 38 3.34 12.22 10.22
N GLU A 39 2.39 12.33 9.29
CA GLU A 39 2.65 12.20 7.85
C GLU A 39 3.71 13.22 7.38
N SER A 40 3.88 14.34 8.08
CA SER A 40 4.75 15.45 7.67
C SER A 40 6.23 15.25 7.97
N THR A 41 6.59 14.45 8.98
CA THR A 41 8.00 14.18 9.31
C THR A 41 8.65 13.22 8.32
N HIS A 42 7.88 12.38 7.62
CA HIS A 42 8.45 11.24 6.91
C HIS A 42 8.90 11.52 5.47
N GLU A 43 8.20 12.36 4.70
CA GLU A 43 8.69 12.81 3.38
C GLU A 43 9.99 13.63 3.53
N ASN A 44 10.14 14.33 4.66
CA ASN A 44 11.33 15.14 4.96
C ASN A 44 12.55 14.34 5.43
N ILE A 45 12.35 13.15 6.01
CA ILE A 45 13.44 12.27 6.47
C ILE A 45 14.17 11.63 5.27
N ALA A 46 13.46 11.23 4.22
CA ALA A 46 14.08 10.71 3.00
C ALA A 46 14.89 11.80 2.26
N ALA A 47 14.37 13.03 2.22
CA ALA A 47 14.99 14.14 1.49
C ALA A 47 16.27 14.70 2.15
N ASN A 48 16.47 14.50 3.46
CA ASN A 48 17.61 15.02 4.21
C ASN A 48 18.60 13.90 4.58
N SER A 49 19.56 13.69 3.68
CA SER A 49 20.55 12.60 3.60
C SER A 49 21.61 12.51 4.73
N ILE A 50 21.29 12.86 5.98
CA ILE A 50 22.28 12.88 7.08
C ILE A 50 21.85 12.05 8.31
N ILE A 51 20.61 11.57 8.35
CA ILE A 51 20.15 10.74 9.47
C ILE A 51 20.91 9.40 9.42
N ASP A 52 21.42 8.98 10.57
CA ASP A 52 22.13 7.71 10.68
C ASP A 52 21.19 6.57 10.27
N GLU A 53 21.72 5.58 9.57
CA GLU A 53 20.90 4.49 9.01
C GLU A 53 20.18 3.72 10.14
N GLU A 54 20.87 3.51 11.25
CA GLU A 54 20.29 2.93 12.46
C GLU A 54 19.13 3.79 12.97
N GLU A 55 19.28 5.11 13.02
CA GLU A 55 18.22 6.02 13.45
C GLU A 55 17.02 5.99 12.48
N LEU A 56 17.28 5.92 11.17
CA LEU A 56 16.23 5.80 10.15
C LEU A 56 15.44 4.49 10.35
N ILE A 57 16.13 3.36 10.42
CA ILE A 57 15.54 2.04 10.64
C ILE A 57 14.80 1.99 11.98
N GLU A 58 15.38 2.54 13.05
CA GLU A 58 14.71 2.62 14.35
C GLU A 58 13.43 3.47 14.27
N ASN A 59 13.47 4.61 13.59
CA ASN A 59 12.29 5.45 13.40
C ASN A 59 11.21 4.71 12.61
N TYR A 60 11.59 3.83 11.69
CA TYR A 60 10.67 2.93 11.01
C TYR A 60 10.08 1.86 11.93
N TYR A 61 10.90 1.21 12.77
CA TYR A 61 10.39 0.24 13.74
C TYR A 61 9.39 0.89 14.69
N VAL A 62 9.64 2.11 15.16
CA VAL A 62 8.75 2.82 16.09
C VAL A 62 7.36 3.11 15.49
N ASN A 63 7.23 3.09 14.16
CA ASN A 63 5.95 3.22 13.47
C ASN A 63 5.21 1.89 13.25
N CYS A 64 5.88 0.76 13.49
CA CYS A 64 5.24 -0.56 13.43
C CYS A 64 4.58 -0.89 14.76
N SER A 65 3.29 -1.24 14.74
CA SER A 65 2.60 -1.61 15.98
C SER A 65 3.28 -2.77 16.69
N GLY A 66 3.54 -2.60 17.98
CA GLY A 66 4.29 -3.56 18.77
C GLY A 66 5.78 -3.25 18.90
N TRP A 67 6.26 -2.19 18.25
CA TRP A 67 7.57 -1.60 18.48
C TRP A 67 7.39 -0.13 18.84
N GLY A 68 8.35 0.42 19.57
CA GLY A 68 8.29 1.81 19.99
C GLY A 68 9.59 2.22 20.68
N ARG A 69 9.60 3.43 21.24
CA ARG A 69 10.72 3.89 22.07
C ARG A 69 10.33 3.82 23.53
N CYS A 70 11.27 3.38 24.37
CA CYS A 70 11.11 3.51 25.82
C CYS A 70 10.86 4.99 26.16
N PRO A 71 9.79 5.32 26.91
CA PRO A 71 9.46 6.72 27.19
C PRO A 71 10.49 7.42 28.08
N PHE A 72 11.39 6.66 28.72
CA PHE A 72 12.41 7.20 29.64
C PHE A 72 13.78 7.39 28.97
N CYS A 73 14.27 6.37 28.26
CA CYS A 73 15.62 6.40 27.67
C CYS A 73 15.65 6.40 26.14
N ARG A 74 14.47 6.42 25.49
CA ARG A 74 14.30 6.44 24.03
C ARG A 74 14.88 5.26 23.24
N ARG A 75 15.50 4.28 23.91
CA ARG A 75 15.93 3.02 23.27
C ARG A 75 14.74 2.33 22.62
N LEU A 76 14.98 1.73 21.45
CA LEU A 76 13.99 0.89 20.78
C LEU A 76 13.56 -0.24 21.72
N ILE A 77 12.26 -0.46 21.79
CA ILE A 77 11.65 -1.56 22.52
C ILE A 77 10.68 -2.27 21.60
N SER A 78 10.64 -3.59 21.71
CA SER A 78 9.60 -4.41 21.11
C SER A 78 8.73 -5.00 22.20
N MET A 79 7.44 -5.16 21.93
CA MET A 79 6.53 -5.94 22.79
C MET A 79 7.08 -7.34 23.03
N TYR A 80 7.78 -7.90 22.06
CA TYR A 80 8.38 -9.22 22.13
C TYR A 80 9.47 -9.37 23.20
N ASP A 81 10.06 -8.26 23.63
CA ASP A 81 11.16 -8.27 24.58
C ASP A 81 10.73 -7.75 25.97
N ILE A 82 9.44 -7.43 26.14
CA ILE A 82 8.86 -7.02 27.42
C ILE A 82 8.70 -8.25 28.30
N LYS A 83 9.06 -8.13 29.58
CA LYS A 83 9.08 -9.23 30.57
C LYS A 83 8.25 -8.90 31.80
N GLU A 84 7.76 -9.91 32.51
CA GLU A 84 7.05 -9.73 33.80
C GLU A 84 7.98 -9.30 34.94
N SER A 85 9.24 -9.74 34.89
CA SER A 85 10.28 -9.38 35.85
C SER A 85 11.63 -9.24 35.15
N ALA A 86 12.58 -8.54 35.77
CA ALA A 86 13.94 -8.38 35.25
C ALA A 86 14.61 -9.74 35.00
N ASP A 87 14.38 -10.70 35.89
CA ASP A 87 14.98 -12.04 35.85
C ASP A 87 14.20 -13.04 34.98
N SER A 88 13.00 -12.67 34.50
CA SER A 88 12.22 -13.56 33.65
C SER A 88 12.94 -13.78 32.31
N LEU A 89 13.07 -15.04 31.91
CA LEU A 89 13.48 -15.41 30.55
C LEU A 89 12.30 -15.37 29.57
N LYS A 90 11.07 -15.42 30.08
CA LYS A 90 9.85 -15.45 29.28
C LYS A 90 9.37 -14.03 29.00
N SER A 91 9.10 -13.73 27.74
CA SER A 91 8.41 -12.51 27.33
C SER A 91 6.96 -12.51 27.83
N PHE A 92 6.46 -11.36 28.24
CA PHE A 92 5.07 -11.16 28.66
C PHE A 92 4.10 -11.45 27.50
N TYR A 93 4.43 -10.95 26.30
CA TYR A 93 3.70 -11.29 25.09
C TYR A 93 4.19 -12.60 24.52
N THR A 94 3.27 -13.50 24.23
CA THR A 94 3.60 -14.83 23.68
C THR A 94 3.95 -14.69 22.20
N LYS A 95 5.15 -15.15 21.83
CA LYS A 95 5.52 -15.39 20.43
C LYS A 95 4.87 -16.70 20.01
N HIS A 96 3.96 -16.67 19.04
CA HIS A 96 3.44 -17.89 18.43
C HIS A 96 4.39 -18.29 17.29
N LEU A 97 5.22 -19.30 17.54
CA LEU A 97 6.02 -19.96 16.51
C LEU A 97 5.14 -20.89 15.66
N ASP A 98 4.10 -21.46 16.28
CA ASP A 98 3.14 -22.37 15.66
C ASP A 98 2.09 -21.59 14.83
N ILE A 99 2.51 -21.02 13.69
CA ILE A 99 1.66 -20.14 12.87
C ILE A 99 0.38 -20.81 12.38
N TRP A 100 0.41 -22.11 12.12
CA TRP A 100 -0.75 -22.91 11.74
C TRP A 100 -1.87 -22.93 12.81
N SER A 101 -1.55 -22.58 14.07
CA SER A 101 -2.52 -22.45 15.17
C SER A 101 -3.06 -21.03 15.37
N THR A 102 -2.71 -20.12 14.46
CA THR A 102 -3.07 -18.70 14.53
C THR A 102 -4.15 -18.35 13.52
N GLU A 103 -4.69 -17.15 13.64
CA GLU A 103 -5.74 -16.64 12.75
C GLU A 103 -5.23 -16.36 11.32
N VAL A 104 -3.91 -16.30 11.11
CA VAL A 104 -3.31 -16.17 9.78
C VAL A 104 -3.02 -17.50 9.09
N ALA A 105 -3.28 -18.64 9.74
CA ALA A 105 -3.04 -19.96 9.15
C ALA A 105 -3.79 -20.15 7.82
N GLY A 106 -3.10 -20.63 6.79
CA GLY A 106 -3.64 -20.84 5.44
C GLY A 106 -3.99 -19.55 4.68
N LEU A 107 -3.71 -18.37 5.24
CA LEU A 107 -3.96 -17.11 4.55
C LEU A 107 -2.86 -16.80 3.54
N ILE A 108 -3.27 -16.16 2.45
CA ILE A 108 -2.39 -15.78 1.35
C ILE A 108 -2.61 -14.32 1.09
N TYR A 109 -1.52 -13.57 0.95
CA TYR A 109 -1.55 -12.15 0.64
C TYR A 109 -0.80 -11.89 -0.65
N VAL A 110 -1.31 -11.01 -1.50
CA VAL A 110 -0.65 -10.58 -2.73
C VAL A 110 -0.56 -9.07 -2.77
N ASP A 111 0.55 -8.55 -3.27
CA ASP A 111 0.72 -7.11 -3.45
C ASP A 111 -0.16 -6.58 -4.60
N ARG A 112 -0.27 -5.26 -4.69
CA ARG A 112 -1.06 -4.61 -5.74
C ARG A 112 -0.63 -4.96 -7.16
N ASP A 113 0.68 -5.04 -7.38
CA ASP A 113 1.26 -5.28 -8.70
C ASP A 113 1.31 -6.76 -9.07
N LYS A 114 0.83 -7.64 -8.16
CA LYS A 114 0.93 -9.10 -8.27
C LYS A 114 2.36 -9.56 -8.53
N SER A 115 3.34 -8.82 -8.01
CA SER A 115 4.77 -9.10 -8.09
C SER A 115 5.26 -9.94 -6.91
N MET A 116 4.53 -9.93 -5.79
CA MET A 116 4.89 -10.63 -4.57
C MET A 116 3.67 -11.22 -3.87
N ARG A 117 3.81 -12.48 -3.43
CA ARG A 117 2.81 -13.24 -2.68
C ARG A 117 3.41 -13.75 -1.38
N ILE A 118 2.66 -13.67 -0.28
CA ILE A 118 3.06 -14.14 1.04
C ILE A 118 2.06 -15.21 1.47
N GLU A 119 2.53 -16.42 1.74
CA GLU A 119 1.69 -17.56 2.12
C GLU A 119 2.00 -17.99 3.55
N PHE A 120 0.94 -18.14 4.35
CA PHE A 120 1.03 -18.69 5.70
C PHE A 120 0.56 -20.14 5.70
N PRO A 121 1.29 -21.04 6.39
CA PRO A 121 1.01 -22.47 6.35
C PRO A 121 -0.32 -22.80 7.03
N SER A 122 -0.95 -23.88 6.57
CA SER A 122 -2.20 -24.40 7.15
C SER A 122 -2.00 -25.64 8.04
N CYS A 123 -0.81 -26.24 8.01
CA CYS A 123 -0.40 -27.37 8.82
C CYS A 123 0.94 -27.10 9.54
N ASP A 124 1.30 -27.97 10.46
CA ASP A 124 2.46 -27.86 11.36
C ASP A 124 3.81 -28.18 10.72
N ASP A 125 3.81 -28.93 9.62
CA ASP A 125 5.02 -29.31 8.89
C ASP A 125 5.48 -28.26 7.85
N GLU A 126 4.69 -27.20 7.66
CA GLU A 126 4.96 -26.14 6.68
C GLU A 126 5.38 -24.84 7.37
N ILE A 127 6.22 -24.06 6.69
CA ILE A 127 6.66 -22.73 7.13
C ILE A 127 6.11 -21.65 6.20
N PRO A 128 5.94 -20.41 6.68
CA PRO A 128 5.55 -19.31 5.81
C PRO A 128 6.53 -19.13 4.66
N THR A 129 6.04 -18.62 3.53
CA THR A 129 6.87 -18.36 2.35
C THR A 129 6.54 -17.00 1.71
N VAL A 130 7.51 -16.47 0.97
CA VAL A 130 7.35 -15.35 0.05
C VAL A 130 7.59 -15.87 -1.37
N THR A 131 6.63 -15.69 -2.26
CA THR A 131 6.76 -16.01 -3.69
C THR A 131 6.91 -14.72 -4.49
N PHE A 132 7.99 -14.61 -5.26
CA PHE A 132 8.19 -13.53 -6.22
C PHE A 132 7.66 -13.97 -7.59
N ILE A 133 6.71 -13.21 -8.13
CA ILE A 133 6.03 -13.52 -9.38
C ILE A 133 6.70 -12.72 -10.49
N ALA A 134 7.46 -13.43 -11.35
CA ALA A 134 8.15 -12.84 -12.50
C ALA A 134 7.63 -13.46 -13.80
N ALA A 135 7.86 -12.78 -14.94
CA ALA A 135 7.34 -13.16 -16.27
C ALA A 135 7.82 -14.54 -16.81
N GLY A 136 8.60 -15.31 -16.05
CA GLY A 136 9.15 -16.60 -16.48
C GLY A 136 9.01 -17.74 -15.47
N ALA A 137 8.98 -17.46 -14.16
CA ALA A 137 8.78 -18.46 -13.10
C ALA A 137 8.46 -17.77 -11.75
N ASP A 138 7.67 -18.44 -10.92
CA ASP A 138 7.45 -18.08 -9.52
C ASP A 138 8.66 -18.54 -8.68
N VAL A 139 9.28 -17.64 -7.94
CA VAL A 139 10.41 -17.95 -7.05
C VAL A 139 9.93 -17.98 -5.61
N VAL A 140 9.88 -19.17 -5.00
CA VAL A 140 9.39 -19.36 -3.63
C VAL A 140 10.56 -19.36 -2.63
N VAL A 141 10.48 -18.50 -1.62
CA VAL A 141 11.51 -18.32 -0.59
C VAL A 141 10.89 -18.54 0.79
N PRO A 142 11.32 -19.56 1.54
CA PRO A 142 10.83 -19.80 2.89
C PRO A 142 11.36 -18.76 3.88
N PHE A 143 10.55 -18.45 4.89
CA PHE A 143 11.02 -17.70 6.05
C PHE A 143 12.01 -18.53 6.88
N GLU A 144 13.04 -17.87 7.41
CA GLU A 144 14.01 -18.46 8.33
C GLU A 144 13.41 -18.74 9.71
N ASP A 145 14.03 -19.66 10.45
CA ASP A 145 13.67 -19.95 11.84
C ASP A 145 13.62 -18.68 12.70
N GLY A 146 12.64 -18.63 13.60
CA GLY A 146 12.42 -17.49 14.51
C GLY A 146 11.36 -16.50 14.03
N PHE A 147 10.71 -16.77 12.88
CA PHE A 147 9.46 -16.10 12.55
C PHE A 147 8.42 -16.29 13.66
N HIS A 148 7.52 -15.32 13.83
CA HIS A 148 6.48 -15.43 14.84
C HIS A 148 5.29 -14.50 14.55
N TYR A 149 4.13 -14.89 15.07
CA TYR A 149 2.90 -14.11 15.04
C TYR A 149 2.48 -13.67 16.45
N ASN A 150 1.93 -12.46 16.56
CA ASN A 150 1.33 -11.92 17.77
C ASN A 150 -0.16 -11.68 17.58
N LYS A 151 -0.97 -12.47 18.28
CA LYS A 151 -2.44 -12.39 18.24
C LYS A 151 -2.99 -11.07 18.78
N THR A 152 -2.30 -10.44 19.73
CA THR A 152 -2.78 -9.21 20.39
C THR A 152 -2.73 -8.01 19.46
N CYS A 153 -1.61 -7.80 18.76
CA CYS A 153 -1.47 -6.68 17.82
C CYS A 153 -1.67 -7.06 16.35
N LYS A 154 -1.96 -8.35 16.09
CA LYS A 154 -2.07 -8.95 14.77
C LYS A 154 -0.87 -8.57 13.91
N SER A 155 0.34 -8.87 14.41
CA SER A 155 1.56 -8.64 13.67
C SER A 155 2.36 -9.92 13.47
N PHE A 156 3.08 -9.97 12.36
CA PHE A 156 4.02 -11.01 12.02
C PHE A 156 5.40 -10.39 11.86
N TYR A 157 6.41 -11.12 12.33
CA TYR A 157 7.82 -10.86 12.06
C TYR A 157 8.43 -12.11 11.46
N GLY A 158 9.26 -11.94 10.43
CA GLY A 158 10.08 -13.01 9.88
C GLY A 158 11.21 -12.48 9.01
N CYS A 159 12.19 -13.34 8.74
CA CYS A 159 13.29 -13.04 7.84
C CYS A 159 13.28 -14.00 6.65
N ILE A 160 13.64 -13.54 5.46
CA ILE A 160 13.98 -14.39 4.31
C ILE A 160 15.42 -14.10 3.86
N ASP A 161 16.09 -15.09 3.31
CA ASP A 161 17.47 -14.98 2.84
C ASP A 161 17.52 -15.34 1.35
N LEU A 162 17.68 -14.31 0.51
CA LEU A 162 17.68 -14.45 -0.94
C LEU A 162 19.00 -15.02 -1.47
N SER A 163 20.06 -15.10 -0.64
CA SER A 163 21.33 -15.72 -1.05
C SER A 163 21.24 -17.22 -1.25
N LYS A 164 20.20 -17.84 -0.69
CA LYS A 164 19.91 -19.27 -0.82
C LYS A 164 19.12 -19.58 -2.11
N VAL A 165 18.80 -18.58 -2.92
CA VAL A 165 17.90 -18.70 -4.07
C VAL A 165 18.69 -18.54 -5.37
N GLU A 166 18.93 -19.63 -6.09
CA GLU A 166 19.80 -19.63 -7.28
C GLU A 166 19.25 -18.81 -8.47
N GLU A 167 17.95 -18.55 -8.52
CA GLU A 167 17.29 -17.90 -9.66
C GLU A 167 17.07 -16.40 -9.45
N PHE A 168 17.38 -15.86 -8.27
CA PHE A 168 17.10 -14.45 -7.96
C PHE A 168 18.24 -13.52 -8.44
N PRO A 169 17.94 -12.39 -9.11
CA PRO A 169 18.97 -11.48 -9.64
C PRO A 169 19.79 -10.78 -8.53
N ASN A 170 19.25 -10.68 -7.31
CA ASN A 170 19.89 -10.07 -6.15
C ASN A 170 20.16 -11.09 -5.04
N LYS A 171 21.11 -12.02 -5.27
CA LYS A 171 21.46 -13.10 -4.33
C LYS A 171 22.17 -12.63 -3.05
N GLU A 172 22.28 -11.34 -2.80
CA GLU A 172 23.07 -10.82 -1.68
C GLU A 172 22.20 -9.99 -0.74
N GLU A 173 20.93 -10.35 -0.58
CA GLU A 173 19.99 -9.64 0.28
C GLU A 173 19.29 -10.58 1.27
N ARG A 174 19.19 -10.12 2.52
CA ARG A 174 18.37 -10.71 3.58
C ARG A 174 17.28 -9.72 3.92
N TRP A 175 16.03 -10.13 3.85
CA TRP A 175 14.92 -9.24 4.14
C TRP A 175 14.34 -9.54 5.51
N GLU A 176 14.16 -8.49 6.30
CA GLU A 176 13.39 -8.56 7.54
C GLU A 176 12.02 -7.95 7.31
N MET A 177 10.97 -8.73 7.51
CA MET A 177 9.60 -8.34 7.23
C MET A 177 8.85 -8.19 8.54
N VAL A 178 8.33 -6.98 8.76
CA VAL A 178 7.38 -6.68 9.84
C VAL A 178 6.06 -6.36 9.20
N MET A 179 5.01 -7.09 9.57
CA MET A 179 3.69 -6.96 8.96
C MET A 179 2.65 -6.80 10.05
N GLN A 180 1.75 -5.82 9.93
CA GLN A 180 0.57 -5.70 10.75
C GLN A 180 -0.67 -5.89 9.89
N PHE A 181 -1.55 -6.77 10.33
CA PHE A 181 -2.79 -7.10 9.62
C PHE A 181 -3.94 -6.23 10.10
N SER A 182 -4.93 -6.03 9.22
CA SER A 182 -6.22 -5.47 9.60
C SER A 182 -6.92 -6.37 10.63
N THR A 183 -7.89 -5.83 11.36
CA THR A 183 -8.68 -6.58 12.35
C THR A 183 -9.34 -7.82 11.75
N ASP A 184 -9.75 -7.78 10.48
CA ASP A 184 -10.34 -8.90 9.75
C ASP A 184 -9.34 -9.72 8.91
N LEU A 185 -8.04 -9.42 9.06
CA LEU A 185 -6.92 -10.06 8.36
C LEU A 185 -6.99 -10.00 6.83
N ARG A 186 -7.75 -9.07 6.27
CA ARG A 186 -7.84 -8.90 4.81
C ARG A 186 -6.66 -8.16 4.22
N PHE A 187 -6.02 -7.28 4.99
CA PHE A 187 -4.95 -6.43 4.47
C PHE A 187 -3.75 -6.47 5.40
N ILE A 188 -2.57 -6.29 4.81
CA ILE A 188 -1.39 -5.86 5.56
C ILE A 188 -1.43 -4.33 5.56
N ILE A 189 -1.88 -3.77 6.67
CA ILE A 189 -2.22 -2.35 6.79
C ILE A 189 -1.02 -1.48 7.15
N HIS A 190 -0.01 -2.06 7.80
CA HIS A 190 1.23 -1.40 8.17
C HIS A 190 2.37 -2.41 8.16
N GLY A 191 3.60 -1.91 8.08
CA GLY A 191 4.78 -2.73 8.21
C GLY A 191 5.95 -2.18 7.38
N MET A 192 6.96 -3.01 7.25
CA MET A 192 8.10 -2.74 6.39
C MET A 192 8.82 -4.02 6.00
N ILE A 193 9.56 -3.93 4.91
CA ILE A 193 10.56 -4.87 4.47
C ILE A 193 11.89 -4.13 4.55
N VAL A 194 12.76 -4.54 5.48
CA VAL A 194 14.13 -4.04 5.59
C VAL A 194 15.02 -4.98 4.79
N LYS A 195 15.45 -4.53 3.61
CA LYS A 195 16.36 -5.27 2.74
C LYS A 195 17.78 -4.98 3.20
N LYS A 196 18.38 -5.95 3.88
CA LYS A 196 19.74 -5.89 4.38
C LYS A 196 20.66 -6.54 3.36
N PRO A 197 21.66 -5.84 2.82
CA PRO A 197 22.68 -6.49 2.04
C PRO A 197 23.41 -7.51 2.93
N ILE A 198 23.51 -8.76 2.48
CA ILE A 198 24.27 -9.83 3.14
C ILE A 198 25.73 -9.57 2.80
N SER A 199 26.29 -8.50 3.36
CA SER A 199 27.70 -8.12 3.21
C SER A 199 28.18 -8.11 1.76
N LEU A 200 28.30 -6.92 1.16
CA LEU A 200 29.12 -6.77 -0.04
C LEU A 200 30.46 -7.50 0.16
N GLN A 201 30.85 -8.31 -0.81
CA GLN A 201 32.06 -9.15 -0.78
C GLN A 201 33.38 -8.35 -0.69
N TYR A 202 33.33 -7.03 -0.49
CA TYR A 202 34.49 -6.17 -0.37
C TYR A 202 35.25 -6.46 0.93
N LYS A 203 36.10 -7.48 0.84
CA LYS A 203 37.09 -7.81 1.87
C LYS A 203 38.22 -6.78 1.90
N ASN A 204 38.34 -5.95 0.87
CA ASN A 204 39.45 -5.01 0.72
C ASN A 204 38.97 -3.63 0.25
N ILE A 205 39.52 -2.57 0.86
CA ILE A 205 39.24 -1.18 0.48
C ILE A 205 39.63 -0.89 -0.98
N LYS A 206 40.53 -1.70 -1.56
CA LYS A 206 40.94 -1.62 -2.97
C LYS A 206 39.81 -1.84 -3.95
N ASP A 207 38.82 -2.62 -3.57
CA ASP A 207 37.65 -2.91 -4.40
C ASP A 207 36.67 -1.73 -4.39
N CYS A 208 36.76 -0.89 -3.35
CA CYS A 208 35.89 0.25 -3.12
C CYS A 208 36.67 1.45 -2.55
N PRO A 209 37.66 1.98 -3.30
CA PRO A 209 38.67 2.92 -2.80
C PRO A 209 38.10 4.24 -2.26
N LEU A 210 36.88 4.57 -2.66
CA LEU A 210 36.19 5.79 -2.26
C LEU A 210 35.21 5.58 -1.09
N SER A 211 35.06 4.36 -0.57
CA SER A 211 34.17 4.09 0.57
C SER A 211 34.57 4.85 1.84
N GLY A 212 33.60 5.21 2.66
CA GLY A 212 33.81 5.94 3.92
C GLY A 212 33.01 7.23 3.97
N THR A 213 33.30 8.04 4.98
CA THR A 213 32.61 9.30 5.22
C THR A 213 33.39 10.46 4.60
N TRP A 214 32.67 11.38 3.97
CA TRP A 214 33.20 12.53 3.25
C TRP A 214 32.51 13.82 3.68
N ILE A 215 33.26 14.91 3.74
CA ILE A 215 32.72 16.27 3.85
C ILE A 215 32.68 16.86 2.44
N VAL A 216 31.48 17.02 1.91
CA VAL A 216 31.21 17.57 0.59
C VAL A 216 30.91 19.06 0.72
N ARG A 217 31.57 19.87 -0.10
CA ARG A 217 31.37 21.33 -0.16
C ARG A 217 31.13 21.76 -1.59
N TRP A 218 30.13 22.59 -1.79
CA TRP A 218 29.81 23.18 -3.10
C TRP A 218 30.25 24.63 -3.11
N GLN A 219 30.97 25.03 -4.15
CA GLN A 219 31.36 26.41 -4.37
C GLN A 219 30.52 26.98 -5.50
N ARG A 220 29.71 27.99 -5.19
CA ARG A 220 28.90 28.69 -6.20
C ARG A 220 29.76 29.57 -7.08
N SER A 221 29.25 29.93 -8.25
CA SER A 221 29.95 30.78 -9.21
C SER A 221 30.30 32.17 -8.66
N ASN A 222 29.51 32.70 -7.72
CA ASN A 222 29.77 33.96 -7.02
C ASN A 222 30.70 33.83 -5.79
N GLU A 223 31.07 32.60 -5.41
CA GLU A 223 31.97 32.30 -4.28
C GLU A 223 33.40 32.01 -4.74
N LYS A 224 33.75 32.37 -5.99
CA LYS A 224 35.10 32.24 -6.51
C LYS A 224 36.08 33.05 -5.66
N GLY A 225 36.99 32.35 -4.99
CA GLY A 225 37.99 32.93 -4.09
C GLY A 225 37.66 32.83 -2.60
N VAL A 226 36.47 32.36 -2.23
CA VAL A 226 36.16 31.96 -0.85
C VAL A 226 36.99 30.71 -0.49
N ASP A 227 37.57 30.69 0.71
CA ASP A 227 38.30 29.51 1.20
C ASP A 227 37.32 28.34 1.30
N ARG A 228 37.74 27.17 0.84
CA ARG A 228 36.87 25.99 0.83
C ARG A 228 36.34 25.63 2.21
N ASN A 229 37.06 25.94 3.29
CA ASN A 229 36.63 25.62 4.65
C ASN A 229 35.48 26.52 5.13
N ASP A 230 35.28 27.67 4.48
CA ASP A 230 34.19 28.61 4.77
C ASP A 230 32.92 28.32 3.94
N LEU A 231 32.99 27.36 3.02
CA LEU A 231 31.83 26.93 2.22
C LEU A 231 30.87 26.08 3.04
N THR A 232 29.60 26.13 2.67
CA THR A 232 28.58 25.25 3.25
C THR A 232 28.94 23.79 2.94
N SER A 233 28.93 22.96 3.98
CA SER A 233 29.32 21.55 3.88
C SER A 233 28.20 20.61 4.29
N VAL A 234 28.14 19.46 3.63
CA VAL A 234 27.31 18.32 4.02
C VAL A 234 28.22 17.12 4.22
N ARG A 235 27.92 16.31 5.23
CA ARG A 235 28.58 15.02 5.44
C ARG A 235 27.84 13.95 4.64
N MET A 236 28.58 13.12 3.91
CA MET A 236 28.04 12.11 3.01
C MET A 236 28.77 10.78 3.22
N LYS A 237 28.05 9.68 3.17
CA LYS A 237 28.61 8.32 3.23
C LYS A 237 28.70 7.77 1.80
N VAL A 238 29.85 7.18 1.46
CA VAL A 238 30.08 6.45 0.21
C VAL A 238 30.28 4.98 0.56
N TYR A 239 29.53 4.07 -0.05
CA TYR A 239 29.57 2.64 0.21
C TYR A 239 29.69 1.90 -1.12
N GLY A 240 30.67 0.99 -1.27
CA GLY A 240 30.80 0.23 -2.52
C GLY A 240 30.92 1.08 -3.79
N ASN A 241 31.53 2.27 -3.70
CA ASN A 241 31.58 3.28 -4.77
C ASN A 241 30.21 3.87 -5.16
N LYS A 242 29.18 3.72 -4.33
CA LYS A 242 27.89 4.37 -4.47
C LYS A 242 27.66 5.38 -3.35
N PHE A 243 26.77 6.34 -3.56
CA PHE A 243 26.32 7.25 -2.53
C PHE A 243 24.88 7.69 -2.81
N VAL A 244 24.17 8.13 -1.78
CA VAL A 244 22.82 8.69 -1.91
C VAL A 244 22.86 10.17 -1.63
N CYS A 245 22.29 10.96 -2.54
CA CYS A 245 22.11 12.40 -2.37
C CYS A 245 20.70 12.78 -2.82
N HIS A 246 19.94 13.46 -1.95
CA HIS A 246 18.55 13.83 -2.22
C HIS A 246 17.66 12.65 -2.65
N SER A 247 17.74 11.51 -1.94
CA SER A 247 17.01 10.27 -2.23
C SER A 247 17.34 9.60 -3.56
N ILE A 248 18.38 10.04 -4.26
CA ILE A 248 18.83 9.40 -5.50
C ILE A 248 20.17 8.71 -5.24
N GLU A 249 20.27 7.46 -5.68
CA GLU A 249 21.52 6.71 -5.67
C GLU A 249 22.38 7.09 -6.88
N TYR A 250 23.67 7.25 -6.63
CA TYR A 250 24.69 7.56 -7.61
C TYR A 250 25.77 6.50 -7.57
N GLU A 251 26.25 6.10 -8.75
CA GLU A 251 27.36 5.18 -8.90
C GLU A 251 28.61 5.93 -9.37
N LEU A 252 29.72 5.75 -8.65
CA LEU A 252 31.04 6.28 -9.02
C LEU A 252 31.72 5.28 -9.95
N ASN A 253 31.82 5.66 -11.22
CA ASN A 253 32.67 4.98 -12.19
C ASN A 253 34.13 5.29 -11.87
N LEU A 254 34.88 4.27 -11.42
CA LEU A 254 36.30 4.42 -11.08
C LEU A 254 37.20 4.61 -12.31
N GLY A 255 36.66 4.30 -13.49
CA GLY A 255 37.36 4.34 -14.76
C GLY A 255 38.31 3.16 -14.99
N ASN A 256 38.53 2.84 -16.25
CA ASN A 256 39.47 1.84 -16.75
C ASN A 256 40.85 2.48 -17.00
N ASP A 257 41.88 1.64 -17.09
CA ASP A 257 43.30 1.97 -16.92
C ASP A 257 43.96 2.98 -17.89
N GLU A 258 43.27 3.51 -18.91
CA GLU A 258 43.94 4.36 -19.90
C GLU A 258 43.43 5.81 -19.99
N GLU A 259 42.14 6.12 -19.83
CA GLU A 259 41.66 7.52 -20.00
C GLU A 259 40.44 7.96 -19.16
N SER A 260 39.74 7.07 -18.46
CA SER A 260 38.56 7.45 -17.69
C SER A 260 38.94 7.87 -16.27
N ARG A 261 38.89 9.18 -16.02
CA ARG A 261 38.92 9.74 -14.66
C ARG A 261 37.70 9.24 -13.88
N VAL A 262 37.83 9.18 -12.55
CA VAL A 262 36.69 8.87 -11.67
C VAL A 262 35.56 9.85 -11.96
N HIS A 263 34.36 9.35 -12.20
CA HIS A 263 33.20 10.17 -12.53
C HIS A 263 31.88 9.55 -12.09
N PHE A 264 30.83 10.36 -12.06
CA PHE A 264 29.44 9.89 -11.89
C PHE A 264 28.49 10.74 -12.73
N HIS A 265 27.31 10.19 -12.98
CA HIS A 265 26.25 10.85 -13.75
C HIS A 265 25.21 11.44 -12.80
N TRP A 266 24.73 12.65 -13.10
CA TRP A 266 23.56 13.17 -12.41
C TRP A 266 22.28 12.52 -12.98
N PRO A 267 21.38 12.01 -12.14
CA PRO A 267 20.09 11.51 -12.56
C PRO A 267 19.35 12.65 -13.26
N TYR A 268 18.73 12.35 -14.40
CA TYR A 268 17.95 13.30 -15.21
C TYR A 268 18.74 14.41 -15.92
N SER A 269 20.06 14.33 -15.97
CA SER A 269 20.87 15.21 -16.84
C SER A 269 21.90 14.40 -17.63
N ASN A 270 22.36 14.98 -18.75
CA ASN A 270 23.50 14.42 -19.48
C ASN A 270 24.85 14.83 -18.87
N ASN A 271 24.83 15.51 -17.72
CA ASN A 271 26.03 16.09 -17.12
C ASN A 271 26.80 15.01 -16.37
N ILE A 272 28.11 14.97 -16.63
CA ILE A 272 29.05 14.04 -16.03
C ILE A 272 29.97 14.82 -15.12
N GLN A 273 30.04 14.45 -13.84
CA GLN A 273 30.99 15.03 -12.90
C GLN A 273 32.26 14.22 -12.93
N VAL A 274 33.33 14.86 -13.40
CA VAL A 274 34.63 14.21 -13.53
C VAL A 274 35.57 14.77 -12.47
N ALA A 275 36.28 13.88 -11.78
CA ALA A 275 37.30 14.29 -10.85
C ALA A 275 38.42 15.05 -11.59
N GLU A 276 38.61 16.32 -11.24
CA GLU A 276 39.68 17.17 -11.77
C GLU A 276 41.01 16.79 -11.15
N SER A 277 41.03 16.55 -9.83
CA SER A 277 42.23 16.23 -9.06
C SER A 277 41.90 15.53 -7.74
N GLY A 278 42.93 15.07 -7.02
CA GLY A 278 42.78 14.50 -5.68
C GLY A 278 42.45 13.01 -5.65
N VAL A 279 42.28 12.37 -6.80
CA VAL A 279 42.14 10.91 -6.93
C VAL A 279 42.98 10.40 -8.10
N ASN A 280 43.84 9.42 -7.82
CA ASN A 280 44.63 8.70 -8.81
C ASN A 280 44.78 7.26 -8.33
N LEU A 281 43.89 6.39 -8.80
CA LEU A 281 43.80 5.01 -8.30
C LEU A 281 44.98 4.13 -8.74
N GLN A 282 45.69 4.49 -9.82
CA GLN A 282 46.92 3.81 -10.23
C GLN A 282 48.06 4.03 -9.22
N ARG A 283 48.19 5.26 -8.70
CA ARG A 283 49.20 5.60 -7.68
C ARG A 283 48.75 5.24 -6.27
N LYS A 284 47.45 5.32 -6.01
CA LYS A 284 46.85 5.12 -4.69
C LYS A 284 45.60 4.24 -4.82
N PRO A 285 45.79 2.91 -4.94
CA PRO A 285 44.70 1.97 -5.20
C PRO A 285 43.68 1.90 -4.07
N ASP A 286 44.03 2.37 -2.86
CA ASP A 286 43.12 2.44 -1.71
C ASP A 286 42.36 3.77 -1.62
N GLY A 287 42.47 4.61 -2.67
CA GLY A 287 41.89 5.95 -2.73
C GLY A 287 42.53 6.97 -1.77
N PRO A 288 42.00 8.20 -1.73
CA PRO A 288 42.57 9.32 -0.98
C PRO A 288 42.68 9.05 0.54
N ASP A 289 43.67 9.58 1.23
CA ASP A 289 43.79 9.43 2.70
C ASP A 289 42.83 10.39 3.44
N ILE A 290 42.65 10.14 4.74
CA ILE A 290 41.86 11.03 5.61
C ILE A 290 42.45 12.44 5.55
N GLY A 291 41.60 13.43 5.29
CA GLY A 291 41.95 14.83 5.10
C GLY A 291 42.28 15.23 3.66
N GLU A 292 42.52 14.27 2.75
CA GLU A 292 42.72 14.58 1.33
C GLU A 292 41.38 14.95 0.66
N THR A 293 41.47 15.74 -0.41
CA THR A 293 40.31 16.32 -1.08
C THR A 293 40.29 15.95 -2.56
N ILE A 294 39.17 15.39 -3.02
CA ILE A 294 38.86 15.28 -4.46
C ILE A 294 38.21 16.59 -4.90
N VAL A 295 38.68 17.15 -6.01
CA VAL A 295 38.07 18.30 -6.67
C VAL A 295 37.33 17.82 -7.89
N TRP A 296 36.04 18.12 -7.98
CA TRP A 296 35.19 17.74 -9.11
C TRP A 296 34.90 18.95 -9.98
N THR A 297 34.94 18.75 -11.30
CA THR A 297 34.37 19.74 -12.22
C THR A 297 32.86 19.74 -12.11
N VAL A 298 32.23 20.88 -12.40
CA VAL A 298 30.78 21.00 -12.45
C VAL A 298 30.37 21.60 -13.78
N ASP A 299 29.46 20.92 -14.48
CA ASP A 299 28.82 21.45 -15.69
C ASP A 299 27.50 22.15 -15.33
N SER A 300 27.60 23.24 -14.56
CA SER A 300 26.46 24.06 -14.14
C SER A 300 26.90 25.52 -14.03
N ASP A 301 26.07 26.44 -14.49
CA ASP A 301 26.36 27.88 -14.37
C ASP A 301 26.33 28.39 -12.92
N ASP A 302 25.59 27.69 -12.04
CA ASP A 302 25.42 28.08 -10.64
C ASP A 302 26.59 27.66 -9.74
N TYR A 303 27.34 26.62 -10.15
CA TYR A 303 28.38 26.00 -9.35
C TYR A 303 29.71 25.97 -10.09
N PHE A 304 30.76 26.41 -9.41
CA PHE A 304 32.11 26.40 -9.96
C PHE A 304 32.82 25.07 -9.74
N ARG A 305 32.78 24.55 -8.50
CA ARG A 305 33.49 23.32 -8.08
C ARG A 305 32.78 22.61 -6.95
N ILE A 306 33.04 21.31 -6.82
CA ILE A 306 32.66 20.51 -5.64
C ILE A 306 33.95 19.93 -5.03
N PHE A 307 34.05 19.98 -3.71
CA PHE A 307 35.18 19.47 -2.94
C PHE A 307 34.71 18.33 -2.04
N TRP A 308 35.30 17.15 -2.16
CA TRP A 308 35.04 16.02 -1.26
C TRP A 308 36.26 15.78 -0.40
N THR A 309 36.19 16.07 0.89
CA THR A 309 37.29 15.84 1.83
C THR A 309 37.04 14.56 2.61
N ARG A 310 37.97 13.60 2.56
CA ARG A 310 37.78 12.30 3.23
C ARG A 310 37.88 12.45 4.74
N GLU A 311 36.93 11.88 5.46
CA GLU A 311 36.91 11.87 6.93
C GLU A 311 37.24 10.49 7.50
N THR A 312 36.71 9.42 6.89
CA THR A 312 37.00 8.03 7.29
C THR A 312 37.40 7.16 6.10
N LYS A 313 38.15 6.08 6.40
CA LYS A 313 38.68 5.10 5.43
C LYS A 313 38.11 3.70 5.66
N GLU A 314 36.84 3.64 6.07
CA GLU A 314 36.16 2.39 6.41
C GLU A 314 35.36 1.85 5.23
N ILE A 315 35.31 0.52 5.12
CA ILE A 315 34.37 -0.14 4.21
C ILE A 315 33.02 -0.05 4.89
N LEU A 316 32.20 0.88 4.43
CA LEU A 316 30.82 1.00 4.87
C LEU A 316 29.99 -0.10 4.20
N ASN A 317 29.11 -0.72 4.97
CA ASN A 317 28.10 -1.60 4.40
C ASN A 317 27.16 -0.77 3.52
N GLU A 318 26.62 -1.40 2.47
CA GLU A 318 25.47 -0.83 1.76
C GLU A 318 24.35 -0.58 2.79
N PRO A 319 23.68 0.58 2.73
CA PRO A 319 22.62 0.88 3.65
C PRO A 319 21.44 -0.04 3.39
N CYS A 320 20.75 -0.41 4.45
CA CYS A 320 19.50 -1.16 4.34
C CYS A 320 18.47 -0.34 3.56
N VAL A 321 17.79 -0.99 2.62
CA VAL A 321 16.67 -0.37 1.92
C VAL A 321 15.39 -0.71 2.68
N VAL A 322 14.67 0.31 3.14
CA VAL A 322 13.39 0.13 3.84
C VAL A 322 12.24 0.37 2.87
N GLN A 323 11.51 -0.70 2.55
CA GLN A 323 10.25 -0.64 1.78
C GLN A 323 9.07 -0.70 2.75
N ARG A 324 8.27 0.37 2.80
CA ARG A 324 7.08 0.42 3.66
C ARG A 324 5.98 -0.51 3.15
N LEU A 325 5.21 -1.08 4.08
CA LEU A 325 3.99 -1.81 3.79
C LEU A 325 2.77 -1.02 4.27
N GLY A 326 1.67 -1.10 3.53
CA GLY A 326 0.39 -0.51 3.93
C GLY A 326 -0.05 0.70 3.10
N TYR A 327 -0.83 1.59 3.74
CA TYR A 327 -1.49 2.75 3.11
C TYR A 327 -0.47 3.67 2.41
N ARG A 328 -0.69 3.95 1.11
CA ARG A 328 0.22 4.70 0.20
C ARG A 328 1.60 4.07 -0.07
N SER A 329 1.79 2.79 0.25
CA SER A 329 3.02 2.05 -0.04
C SER A 329 2.68 0.69 -0.67
N THR A 330 3.54 -0.32 -0.54
CA THR A 330 3.22 -1.65 -1.03
C THR A 330 2.13 -2.26 -0.17
N LEU A 331 0.93 -2.30 -0.73
CA LEU A 331 -0.23 -2.86 -0.07
C LEU A 331 -0.40 -4.32 -0.44
N PHE A 332 -0.56 -5.15 0.58
CA PHE A 332 -0.91 -6.55 0.43
C PHE A 332 -2.37 -6.78 0.81
N HIS A 333 -3.09 -7.52 -0.03
CA HIS A 333 -4.46 -7.94 0.19
C HIS A 333 -4.54 -9.45 0.23
N ARG A 334 -5.43 -9.98 1.05
CA ARG A 334 -5.67 -11.40 1.21
C ARG A 334 -6.38 -11.94 -0.03
N ILE A 335 -5.84 -13.00 -0.61
CA ILE A 335 -6.57 -13.82 -1.59
C ILE A 335 -7.47 -14.79 -0.83
N ASP A 336 -8.77 -14.70 -1.07
CA ASP A 336 -9.73 -15.64 -0.54
C ASP A 336 -9.95 -16.80 -1.53
N ARG A 337 -9.17 -17.88 -1.39
CA ARG A 337 -9.31 -19.09 -2.23
C ARG A 337 -10.71 -19.71 -2.15
N SER A 338 -11.41 -19.52 -1.02
CA SER A 338 -12.75 -20.07 -0.80
C SER A 338 -13.86 -19.25 -1.44
N ARG A 339 -13.57 -17.97 -1.78
CA ARG A 339 -14.53 -17.02 -2.33
C ARG A 339 -14.18 -16.66 -3.76
N GLN A 340 -14.09 -17.64 -4.65
CA GLN A 340 -14.54 -17.36 -6.02
C GLN A 340 -16.01 -16.95 -5.91
N ARG A 341 -16.27 -15.65 -5.77
CA ARG A 341 -17.63 -15.17 -5.74
C ARG A 341 -18.24 -15.53 -7.08
N GLU A 342 -19.38 -16.21 -7.03
CA GLU A 342 -20.22 -16.36 -8.20
C GLU A 342 -20.43 -14.98 -8.81
N LYS A 343 -20.28 -14.88 -10.14
CA LYS A 343 -20.52 -13.62 -10.84
C LYS A 343 -21.94 -13.17 -10.48
N PRO A 344 -22.14 -11.94 -9.97
CA PRO A 344 -23.47 -11.48 -9.61
C PRO A 344 -24.42 -11.59 -10.80
N GLU A 345 -25.62 -12.07 -10.53
CA GLU A 345 -26.70 -12.08 -11.50
C GLU A 345 -27.57 -10.82 -11.34
N CYS A 346 -28.15 -10.37 -12.44
CA CYS A 346 -29.08 -9.24 -12.43
C CYS A 346 -30.50 -9.76 -12.19
N ASN A 347 -31.02 -9.57 -10.98
CA ASN A 347 -32.42 -9.84 -10.68
C ASN A 347 -33.28 -8.63 -11.06
N SER A 348 -34.01 -8.73 -12.17
CA SER A 348 -34.83 -7.61 -12.66
C SER A 348 -36.19 -7.49 -11.98
N GLN A 349 -36.56 -8.38 -11.05
CA GLN A 349 -37.88 -8.40 -10.41
C GLN A 349 -37.85 -7.90 -8.96
N SER A 350 -36.67 -7.82 -8.35
CA SER A 350 -36.51 -7.45 -6.94
C SER A 350 -35.16 -6.81 -6.75
N LEU A 351 -35.05 -5.89 -5.77
CA LEU A 351 -33.75 -5.36 -5.34
C LEU A 351 -32.85 -6.46 -4.77
N PHE A 352 -33.43 -7.52 -4.17
CA PHE A 352 -32.69 -8.60 -3.52
C PHE A 352 -32.82 -9.93 -4.29
N PRO A 353 -31.72 -10.67 -4.56
CA PRO A 353 -30.33 -10.22 -4.46
C PRO A 353 -29.91 -9.38 -5.68
N ASN A 354 -29.15 -8.31 -5.47
CA ASN A 354 -28.44 -7.60 -6.54
C ASN A 354 -27.15 -6.97 -6.01
N VAL A 355 -26.20 -6.75 -6.91
CA VAL A 355 -24.97 -6.00 -6.63
C VAL A 355 -24.91 -4.81 -7.59
N PHE A 356 -24.62 -3.62 -7.08
CA PHE A 356 -24.42 -2.42 -7.89
C PHE A 356 -23.01 -1.89 -7.67
N MET A 357 -22.29 -1.61 -8.74
CA MET A 357 -20.88 -1.25 -8.69
C MET A 357 -20.60 0.07 -9.41
N GLN A 358 -19.53 0.73 -8.97
CA GLN A 358 -18.98 1.91 -9.62
C GLN A 358 -17.68 1.56 -10.35
N GLY A 359 -17.40 2.24 -11.45
CA GLY A 359 -16.12 2.07 -12.18
C GLY A 359 -15.89 0.66 -12.74
N LEU A 360 -16.96 -0.12 -12.98
CA LEU A 360 -16.90 -1.53 -13.40
C LEU A 360 -16.00 -2.40 -12.51
N THR A 361 -15.95 -2.12 -11.20
CA THR A 361 -15.18 -2.94 -10.25
C THR A 361 -16.03 -3.21 -9.02
N ILE A 362 -16.23 -4.50 -8.69
CA ILE A 362 -16.90 -4.85 -7.44
C ILE A 362 -15.94 -4.57 -6.29
N GLY A 363 -16.47 -4.06 -5.18
CA GLY A 363 -15.70 -3.72 -4.00
C GLY A 363 -15.09 -2.32 -4.03
N ILE A 364 -15.37 -1.51 -5.06
CA ILE A 364 -15.10 -0.07 -5.03
C ILE A 364 -16.40 0.66 -4.68
N ALA A 365 -16.68 0.75 -3.38
CA ALA A 365 -17.95 1.25 -2.84
C ALA A 365 -19.18 0.60 -3.47
N SER A 366 -19.08 -0.66 -3.92
CA SER A 366 -20.21 -1.36 -4.52
C SER A 366 -21.26 -1.67 -3.47
N TYR A 367 -22.54 -1.52 -3.80
CA TYR A 367 -23.67 -1.88 -2.95
C TYR A 367 -24.05 -3.34 -3.17
N HIS A 368 -24.23 -4.08 -2.07
CA HIS A 368 -24.67 -5.47 -2.05
C HIS A 368 -25.99 -5.54 -1.32
N PHE A 369 -27.02 -6.02 -2.02
CA PHE A 369 -28.35 -6.29 -1.46
C PHE A 369 -28.50 -7.80 -1.44
N VAL A 370 -28.30 -8.42 -0.27
CA VAL A 370 -28.23 -9.88 -0.12
C VAL A 370 -29.62 -10.44 0.17
N SER A 371 -30.24 -9.99 1.25
CA SER A 371 -31.57 -10.44 1.68
C SER A 371 -32.41 -9.29 2.23
N LYS A 372 -33.71 -9.31 1.94
CA LYS A 372 -34.68 -8.34 2.49
C LYS A 372 -34.86 -8.54 4.01
N ASP A 373 -34.71 -9.77 4.48
CA ASP A 373 -34.94 -10.18 5.88
C ASP A 373 -33.63 -10.33 6.67
N GLY A 374 -32.48 -10.10 6.03
CA GLY A 374 -31.16 -10.18 6.67
C GLY A 374 -30.80 -8.91 7.43
N ASP A 375 -29.96 -9.04 8.45
CA ASP A 375 -29.35 -7.93 9.16
C ASP A 375 -27.85 -7.80 8.82
N GLY A 376 -27.29 -6.62 9.05
CA GLY A 376 -25.85 -6.38 8.84
C GLY A 376 -25.40 -6.73 7.42
N GLU A 377 -24.37 -7.58 7.31
CA GLU A 377 -23.82 -8.02 6.02
C GLU A 377 -24.70 -9.04 5.29
N GLU A 378 -25.62 -9.71 5.98
CA GLU A 378 -26.59 -10.65 5.38
C GLU A 378 -27.83 -9.92 4.83
N GLY A 379 -28.00 -8.64 5.20
CA GLY A 379 -29.04 -7.75 4.67
C GLY A 379 -28.54 -6.95 3.47
N ALA A 380 -28.01 -5.75 3.73
CA ALA A 380 -27.45 -4.87 2.72
C ALA A 380 -26.20 -4.15 3.22
N TYR A 381 -25.16 -4.03 2.38
CA TYR A 381 -23.90 -3.39 2.75
C TYR A 381 -23.18 -2.72 1.58
N ILE A 382 -22.24 -1.82 1.91
CA ILE A 382 -21.26 -1.29 0.98
C ILE A 382 -19.98 -2.12 1.09
N SER A 383 -19.44 -2.57 -0.03
CA SER A 383 -18.15 -3.24 -0.12
C SER A 383 -17.07 -2.25 -0.57
N TYR A 384 -16.02 -2.16 0.24
CA TYR A 384 -14.74 -1.50 -0.02
C TYR A 384 -13.61 -2.54 -0.13
N GLU A 385 -13.94 -3.76 -0.52
CA GLU A 385 -13.01 -4.90 -0.54
C GLU A 385 -11.98 -4.81 -1.66
N SER A 386 -12.26 -4.04 -2.72
CA SER A 386 -11.31 -3.87 -3.82
C SER A 386 -10.04 -3.19 -3.32
N ILE A 387 -8.89 -3.66 -3.81
CA ILE A 387 -7.59 -3.09 -3.48
C ILE A 387 -7.49 -1.59 -3.83
N LYS A 388 -8.27 -1.10 -4.79
CA LYS A 388 -8.30 0.32 -5.17
C LYS A 388 -8.87 1.21 -4.07
N CYS A 389 -9.67 0.67 -3.14
CA CYS A 389 -10.17 1.40 -1.98
C CYS A 389 -9.11 1.67 -0.92
N ALA A 390 -7.97 0.98 -0.97
CA ALA A 390 -6.91 1.22 -0.03
C ALA A 390 -6.10 2.49 -0.32
N ASP A 391 -6.38 3.22 -1.41
CA ASP A 391 -5.85 4.58 -1.59
C ASP A 391 -6.77 5.65 -0.95
N TRP A 392 -7.94 5.26 -0.46
CA TRP A 392 -8.91 6.20 0.10
C TRP A 392 -8.48 6.65 1.49
N PRO A 393 -8.81 7.89 1.90
CA PRO A 393 -8.47 8.38 3.23
C PRO A 393 -8.96 7.40 4.32
N PRO A 394 -8.14 7.12 5.35
CA PRO A 394 -8.58 6.33 6.48
C PRO A 394 -9.74 7.03 7.20
N LEU A 395 -10.37 6.31 8.14
CA LEU A 395 -11.25 6.94 9.11
C LEU A 395 -10.47 7.96 9.94
N ASP A 396 -11.14 8.90 10.60
CA ASP A 396 -10.48 10.03 11.26
C ASP A 396 -9.59 9.62 12.46
N ASN A 397 -9.77 8.40 12.98
CA ASN A 397 -8.87 7.79 13.96
C ASN A 397 -7.64 7.09 13.33
N GLY A 398 -7.44 7.21 12.02
CA GLY A 398 -6.37 6.59 11.23
C GLY A 398 -6.61 5.11 10.88
N SER A 399 -7.71 4.50 11.33
CA SER A 399 -8.02 3.11 10.95
C SER A 399 -8.47 3.04 9.48
N PRO A 400 -8.17 1.94 8.76
CA PRO A 400 -8.63 1.78 7.39
C PRO A 400 -10.16 1.71 7.33
N VAL A 401 -10.72 2.05 6.17
CA VAL A 401 -12.15 1.86 5.91
C VAL A 401 -12.48 0.36 6.04
N PRO A 402 -13.53 -0.02 6.79
CA PRO A 402 -13.92 -1.43 6.90
C PRO A 402 -14.23 -2.01 5.53
N ALA A 403 -13.81 -3.25 5.29
CA ALA A 403 -13.99 -3.89 3.99
C ALA A 403 -15.47 -4.00 3.60
N ARG A 404 -16.35 -4.19 4.58
CA ARG A 404 -17.80 -4.15 4.41
C ARG A 404 -18.42 -3.28 5.48
N VAL A 405 -19.34 -2.43 5.05
CA VAL A 405 -20.04 -1.47 5.90
C VAL A 405 -21.53 -1.69 5.72
N PRO A 406 -22.20 -2.39 6.63
CA PRO A 406 -23.61 -2.67 6.50
C PRO A 406 -24.45 -1.42 6.72
N PHE A 407 -25.58 -1.38 6.04
CA PHE A 407 -26.59 -0.37 6.26
C PHE A 407 -27.41 -0.69 7.52
N GLU A 408 -27.80 0.35 8.22
CA GLU A 408 -28.76 0.33 9.31
C GLU A 408 -30.02 1.10 8.90
N ASP A 409 -31.11 0.92 9.64
CA ASP A 409 -32.41 1.55 9.38
C ASP A 409 -32.88 1.39 7.92
N ILE A 410 -32.67 0.19 7.35
CA ILE A 410 -32.97 -0.05 5.95
C ILE A 410 -34.47 -0.06 5.68
N SER A 411 -34.88 0.52 4.54
CA SER A 411 -36.24 0.36 4.02
C SER A 411 -36.22 0.38 2.49
N TYR A 412 -37.12 -0.40 1.89
CA TYR A 412 -37.29 -0.46 0.46
C TYR A 412 -38.76 -0.31 0.09
N ASP A 413 -39.06 0.73 -0.70
CA ASP A 413 -40.37 0.97 -1.27
C ASP A 413 -40.41 0.39 -2.70
N GLU A 414 -41.17 -0.69 -2.88
CA GLU A 414 -41.30 -1.40 -4.16
C GLU A 414 -42.03 -0.57 -5.24
N GLU A 415 -42.97 0.30 -4.86
CA GLU A 415 -43.73 1.12 -5.80
C GLU A 415 -42.83 2.18 -6.43
N THR A 416 -42.06 2.88 -5.60
CA THR A 416 -41.14 3.93 -6.07
C THR A 416 -39.75 3.39 -6.43
N ARG A 417 -39.48 2.11 -6.14
CA ARG A 417 -38.17 1.45 -6.23
C ARG A 417 -37.08 2.22 -5.51
N THR A 418 -37.38 2.65 -4.28
CA THR A 418 -36.47 3.50 -3.49
C THR A 418 -35.95 2.75 -2.28
N PHE A 419 -34.63 2.59 -2.21
CA PHE A 419 -33.93 2.12 -1.03
C PHE A 419 -33.47 3.29 -0.16
N ARG A 420 -33.57 3.09 1.15
CA ARG A 420 -33.05 3.98 2.19
C ARG A 420 -32.21 3.18 3.15
N GLY A 421 -31.11 3.76 3.58
CA GLY A 421 -30.24 3.17 4.60
C GLY A 421 -29.33 4.21 5.21
N THR A 422 -28.77 3.86 6.37
CA THR A 422 -27.89 4.71 7.15
C THR A 422 -26.57 3.99 7.41
N ILE A 423 -25.46 4.73 7.44
CA ILE A 423 -24.20 4.26 8.01
C ILE A 423 -23.84 5.18 9.18
N PRO A 424 -23.96 4.72 10.44
CA PRO A 424 -23.66 5.54 11.60
C PRO A 424 -22.20 5.35 12.02
N TRP A 425 -21.27 5.99 11.30
CA TRP A 425 -19.81 5.86 11.51
C TRP A 425 -19.39 5.96 12.97
N GLN A 426 -19.79 7.03 13.66
CA GLN A 426 -19.36 7.29 15.03
C GLN A 426 -19.91 6.28 16.03
N GLU A 427 -21.18 5.89 15.87
CA GLU A 427 -21.84 4.93 16.77
C GLU A 427 -21.28 3.52 16.57
N ARG A 428 -21.10 3.11 15.31
CA ARG A 428 -20.69 1.76 14.95
C ARG A 428 -19.19 1.53 15.09
N TYR A 429 -18.37 2.48 14.67
CA TYR A 429 -16.91 2.33 14.60
C TYR A 429 -16.16 3.19 15.62
N GLY A 430 -16.87 3.98 16.43
CA GLY A 430 -16.25 4.84 17.44
C GLY A 430 -15.48 6.03 16.85
N THR A 431 -15.62 6.31 15.55
CA THR A 431 -14.91 7.36 14.81
C THR A 431 -15.76 7.86 13.64
N SER A 432 -15.47 9.06 13.14
CA SER A 432 -16.01 9.59 11.89
C SER A 432 -15.15 9.21 10.67
N TRP A 433 -15.68 9.48 9.47
CA TRP A 433 -14.92 9.44 8.21
C TRP A 433 -15.01 10.79 7.50
N ASN A 434 -13.87 11.44 7.28
CA ASN A 434 -13.79 12.79 6.72
C ASN A 434 -14.64 13.81 7.52
N GLY A 435 -14.66 13.66 8.85
CA GLY A 435 -15.44 14.48 9.78
C GLY A 435 -16.94 14.17 9.84
N ALA A 436 -17.43 13.23 9.02
CA ALA A 436 -18.83 12.81 9.04
C ALA A 436 -19.06 11.67 10.02
N ILE A 437 -19.98 11.88 10.96
CA ILE A 437 -20.36 10.89 11.98
C ILE A 437 -21.42 9.91 11.49
N LYS A 438 -22.14 10.27 10.41
CA LYS A 438 -23.28 9.51 9.88
C LYS A 438 -23.48 9.84 8.40
N TRP A 439 -23.78 8.84 7.58
CA TRP A 439 -24.19 9.02 6.18
C TRP A 439 -25.60 8.46 5.97
N ASN A 440 -26.44 9.22 5.26
CA ASN A 440 -27.80 8.80 4.88
C ASN A 440 -27.86 8.59 3.38
N TYR A 441 -28.47 7.48 2.98
CA TYR A 441 -28.57 7.06 1.59
C TYR A 441 -30.03 7.03 1.13
N GLU A 442 -30.25 7.57 -0.06
CA GLU A 442 -31.48 7.41 -0.84
C GLU A 442 -31.06 6.97 -2.25
N MET A 443 -31.47 5.76 -2.65
CA MET A 443 -31.15 5.19 -3.96
C MET A 443 -32.45 4.84 -4.68
N LYS A 444 -32.67 5.39 -5.86
CA LYS A 444 -33.81 5.03 -6.70
C LYS A 444 -33.34 4.23 -7.91
N PHE A 445 -33.90 3.04 -8.09
CA PHE A 445 -33.50 2.11 -9.15
C PHE A 445 -34.40 2.24 -10.39
N ASP A 446 -33.83 1.91 -11.55
CA ASP A 446 -34.65 1.73 -12.75
C ASP A 446 -35.55 0.49 -12.62
N SER A 447 -36.53 0.35 -13.51
CA SER A 447 -37.55 -0.71 -13.47
C SER A 447 -37.00 -2.11 -13.65
N GLU A 448 -35.78 -2.25 -14.19
CA GLU A 448 -35.12 -3.53 -14.39
C GLU A 448 -33.89 -3.74 -13.47
N PHE A 449 -33.64 -2.84 -12.51
CA PHE A 449 -32.48 -2.89 -11.61
C PHE A 449 -31.12 -2.98 -12.32
N ILE A 450 -31.02 -2.41 -13.52
CA ILE A 450 -29.78 -2.30 -14.29
C ILE A 450 -28.88 -1.20 -13.73
N CYS A 451 -29.44 -0.15 -13.12
CA CYS A 451 -28.68 0.95 -12.56
C CYS A 451 -29.39 1.67 -11.39
N ILE A 452 -28.62 2.51 -10.68
CA ILE A 452 -29.19 3.47 -9.74
C ILE A 452 -29.46 4.77 -10.52
N ALA A 453 -30.73 5.02 -10.80
CA ALA A 453 -31.19 6.09 -11.67
C ALA A 453 -30.98 7.48 -11.05
N THR A 454 -31.41 7.66 -9.79
CA THR A 454 -31.37 8.92 -9.06
C THR A 454 -31.27 8.70 -7.55
N GLY A 455 -31.23 9.79 -6.78
CA GLY A 455 -31.11 9.79 -5.32
C GLY A 455 -29.87 10.55 -4.86
N ASN A 456 -29.50 10.39 -3.59
CA ASN A 456 -28.38 11.11 -3.01
C ASN A 456 -27.76 10.38 -1.81
N VAL A 457 -26.53 10.79 -1.50
CA VAL A 457 -25.84 10.47 -0.24
C VAL A 457 -25.63 11.78 0.51
N LYS A 458 -26.10 11.84 1.75
CA LYS A 458 -25.92 13.01 2.63
C LYS A 458 -25.01 12.66 3.79
N SER A 459 -23.89 13.37 3.90
CA SER A 459 -22.99 13.27 5.05
C SER A 459 -23.43 14.23 6.16
N ILE A 460 -23.43 13.75 7.41
CA ILE A 460 -23.79 14.51 8.60
C ILE A 460 -22.57 14.60 9.51
N ARG A 461 -22.15 15.83 9.83
CA ARG A 461 -21.03 16.10 10.74
C ARG A 461 -21.52 16.18 12.19
N ALA A 462 -20.57 16.21 13.14
CA ALA A 462 -20.88 16.22 14.57
C ALA A 462 -21.65 17.47 15.05
N ASP A 463 -21.55 18.59 14.33
CA ASP A 463 -22.31 19.83 14.59
C ASP A 463 -23.77 19.76 14.10
N GLY A 464 -24.17 18.64 13.50
CA GLY A 464 -25.50 18.42 12.93
C GLY A 464 -25.71 19.08 11.57
N ASN A 465 -24.72 19.83 11.06
CA ASN A 465 -24.80 20.39 9.72
C ASN A 465 -24.54 19.28 8.69
N SER A 466 -25.40 19.22 7.68
CA SER A 466 -25.06 18.51 6.44
C SER A 466 -24.04 19.34 5.70
N ASP A 467 -22.92 18.72 5.36
CA ASP A 467 -21.93 19.38 4.52
C ASP A 467 -22.43 19.35 3.08
N ASP A 468 -23.03 20.46 2.63
CA ASP A 468 -23.57 20.55 1.27
C ASP A 468 -22.50 20.33 0.19
N SER A 469 -21.21 20.49 0.55
CA SER A 469 -20.09 20.18 -0.35
C SER A 469 -19.87 18.68 -0.58
N PHE A 470 -20.46 17.82 0.27
CA PHE A 470 -20.39 16.35 0.18
C PHE A 470 -21.73 15.69 -0.20
N ASN A 471 -22.64 16.43 -0.83
CA ASN A 471 -23.85 15.85 -1.40
C ASN A 471 -23.53 15.18 -2.74
N HIS A 472 -23.41 13.85 -2.71
CA HIS A 472 -23.23 13.05 -3.92
C HIS A 472 -24.59 12.67 -4.50
N ILE A 473 -24.73 12.78 -5.83
CA ILE A 473 -26.00 12.58 -6.54
C ILE A 473 -25.84 11.40 -7.50
N TYR A 474 -26.73 10.41 -7.35
CA TYR A 474 -26.76 9.26 -8.26
C TYR A 474 -27.20 9.66 -9.66
N GLY A 475 -26.56 9.06 -10.66
CA GLY A 475 -26.72 9.42 -12.06
C GLY A 475 -25.84 10.61 -12.49
N GLU A 476 -25.39 11.45 -11.57
CA GLU A 476 -24.56 12.63 -11.91
C GLU A 476 -23.11 12.44 -11.51
N SER A 477 -22.81 12.54 -10.22
CA SER A 477 -21.46 12.34 -9.66
C SER A 477 -21.19 10.88 -9.31
N LEU A 478 -22.24 10.10 -9.05
CA LEU A 478 -22.16 8.67 -8.75
C LEU A 478 -22.84 7.84 -9.84
N LEU A 479 -22.05 7.05 -10.58
CA LEU A 479 -22.54 6.17 -11.64
C LEU A 479 -22.47 4.73 -11.17
N TYR A 480 -23.64 4.13 -10.94
CA TYR A 480 -23.75 2.75 -10.47
C TYR A 480 -24.55 1.91 -11.45
N VAL A 481 -24.02 0.74 -11.77
CA VAL A 481 -24.65 -0.25 -12.65
C VAL A 481 -24.64 -1.62 -11.98
N ASN A 482 -25.57 -2.48 -12.35
CA ASN A 482 -25.67 -3.83 -11.80
C ASN A 482 -24.42 -4.67 -12.14
N GLY A 483 -23.94 -5.48 -11.21
CA GLY A 483 -22.80 -6.39 -11.42
C GLY A 483 -23.09 -7.46 -12.47
N GLY A 484 -24.35 -7.85 -12.66
CA GLY A 484 -24.79 -8.79 -13.70
C GLY A 484 -25.16 -8.14 -15.03
N ILE A 485 -24.86 -6.85 -15.23
CA ILE A 485 -25.33 -6.08 -16.39
C ILE A 485 -24.84 -6.63 -17.74
N PHE A 486 -23.61 -7.17 -17.82
CA PHE A 486 -23.08 -7.70 -19.08
C PHE A 486 -23.87 -8.92 -19.55
N ASN A 487 -24.17 -9.85 -18.63
CA ASN A 487 -24.98 -11.02 -18.96
C ASN A 487 -26.40 -10.62 -19.37
N LYS A 488 -26.99 -9.66 -18.66
CA LYS A 488 -28.32 -9.12 -19.00
C LYS A 488 -28.33 -8.46 -20.38
N ILE A 489 -27.37 -7.57 -20.66
CA ILE A 489 -27.28 -6.91 -21.98
C ILE A 489 -27.02 -7.94 -23.06
N ARG A 490 -26.12 -8.91 -22.86
CA ARG A 490 -25.87 -9.97 -23.82
C ARG A 490 -27.14 -10.75 -24.14
N GLN A 491 -27.90 -11.15 -23.12
CA GLN A 491 -29.21 -11.82 -23.31
C GLN A 491 -30.18 -10.97 -24.13
N LEU A 492 -30.26 -9.66 -23.86
CA LEU A 492 -31.09 -8.72 -24.61
C LEU A 492 -30.62 -8.55 -26.06
N LEU A 493 -29.32 -8.57 -26.30
CA LEU A 493 -28.73 -8.45 -27.65
C LEU A 493 -28.91 -9.73 -28.47
N THR A 494 -28.93 -10.90 -27.84
CA THR A 494 -29.11 -12.20 -28.49
C THR A 494 -30.57 -12.66 -28.59
N ALA A 495 -31.50 -11.95 -27.95
CA ALA A 495 -32.91 -12.28 -28.02
C ALA A 495 -33.40 -12.14 -29.47
N PRO A 496 -34.12 -13.14 -30.02
CA PRO A 496 -34.71 -13.04 -31.35
C PRO A 496 -35.56 -11.77 -31.45
N LEU A 497 -35.40 -11.00 -32.53
CA LEU A 497 -36.32 -9.91 -32.80
C LEU A 497 -37.70 -10.52 -33.09
N ASP A 498 -38.73 -10.11 -32.36
CA ASP A 498 -40.14 -10.49 -32.60
C ASP A 498 -40.71 -9.89 -33.90
N ASP A 499 -39.86 -9.59 -34.90
CA ASP A 499 -40.28 -9.07 -36.19
C ASP A 499 -40.39 -10.19 -37.23
N PRO A 500 -41.60 -10.70 -37.52
CA PRO A 500 -41.82 -11.74 -38.52
C PRO A 500 -41.56 -11.29 -39.96
N THR A 501 -41.19 -10.02 -40.20
CA THR A 501 -40.87 -9.49 -41.54
C THR A 501 -39.38 -9.42 -41.85
N ALA A 502 -38.50 -9.79 -40.90
CA ALA A 502 -37.07 -9.91 -41.17
C ALA A 502 -36.82 -11.09 -42.14
N GLY A 503 -36.65 -10.77 -43.43
CA GLY A 503 -36.33 -11.74 -44.48
C GLY A 503 -35.10 -12.58 -44.12
N GLN A 504 -35.05 -13.81 -44.62
CA GLN A 504 -33.98 -14.76 -44.32
C GLN A 504 -32.58 -14.11 -44.44
N PRO A 505 -31.69 -14.32 -43.46
CA PRO A 505 -30.36 -13.72 -43.48
C PRO A 505 -29.58 -14.22 -44.71
N ASN A 506 -29.09 -13.28 -45.51
CA ASN A 506 -28.06 -13.55 -46.51
C ASN A 506 -26.72 -13.81 -45.79
N ASP A 507 -25.81 -14.55 -46.41
CA ASP A 507 -24.54 -15.07 -45.86
C ASP A 507 -23.52 -14.02 -45.31
N ASP A 508 -23.88 -12.73 -45.23
CA ASP A 508 -23.11 -11.67 -44.54
C ASP A 508 -23.56 -11.53 -43.07
N GLU A 509 -23.36 -12.58 -42.28
CA GLU A 509 -23.77 -12.65 -40.86
C GLU A 509 -23.21 -11.50 -39.99
N THR A 510 -22.03 -10.96 -40.32
CA THR A 510 -21.37 -9.91 -39.53
C THR A 510 -22.02 -8.52 -39.61
N GLU A 511 -22.71 -8.20 -40.71
CA GLU A 511 -23.33 -6.86 -40.88
C GLU A 511 -24.73 -6.80 -40.24
N ILE A 512 -25.45 -7.93 -40.26
CA ILE A 512 -26.79 -8.07 -39.66
C ILE A 512 -26.72 -7.94 -38.14
N ASP A 513 -25.72 -8.55 -37.50
CA ASP A 513 -25.52 -8.47 -36.05
C ASP A 513 -25.35 -7.03 -35.55
N GLY A 514 -24.62 -6.19 -36.30
CA GLY A 514 -24.38 -4.80 -35.92
C GLY A 514 -25.65 -3.93 -35.88
N LEU A 515 -26.61 -4.15 -36.78
CA LEU A 515 -27.86 -3.38 -36.83
C LEU A 515 -28.83 -3.78 -35.72
N VAL A 516 -28.97 -5.08 -35.46
CA VAL A 516 -29.81 -5.61 -34.37
C VAL A 516 -29.33 -5.08 -33.03
N ILE A 517 -28.01 -5.06 -32.83
CA ILE A 517 -27.40 -4.57 -31.60
C ILE A 517 -27.67 -3.07 -31.41
N ARG A 518 -27.49 -2.25 -32.45
CA ARG A 518 -27.79 -0.83 -32.37
C ARG A 518 -29.25 -0.57 -32.03
N ALA A 519 -30.18 -1.33 -32.62
CA ALA A 519 -31.60 -1.23 -32.33
C ALA A 519 -31.91 -1.58 -30.86
N ASN A 520 -31.33 -2.65 -30.34
CA ASN A 520 -31.53 -3.05 -28.94
C ASN A 520 -30.87 -2.07 -27.94
N ILE A 521 -29.70 -1.52 -28.26
CA ILE A 521 -29.08 -0.44 -27.47
C ILE A 521 -29.98 0.80 -27.44
N GLU A 522 -30.61 1.16 -28.57
CA GLU A 522 -31.52 2.31 -28.61
C GLU A 522 -32.78 2.07 -27.78
N LYS A 523 -33.36 0.85 -27.81
CA LYS A 523 -34.48 0.50 -26.92
C LYS A 523 -34.13 0.66 -25.44
N ILE A 524 -32.92 0.23 -25.04
CA ILE A 524 -32.44 0.43 -23.66
C ILE A 524 -32.30 1.93 -23.37
N ARG A 525 -31.76 2.71 -24.31
CA ARG A 525 -31.60 4.17 -24.17
C ARG A 525 -32.94 4.90 -24.03
N GLU A 526 -33.94 4.53 -24.82
CA GLU A 526 -35.30 5.06 -24.78
C GLU A 526 -35.94 4.76 -23.42
N ARG A 527 -35.96 3.49 -22.99
CA ARG A 527 -36.48 3.09 -21.67
C ARG A 527 -35.83 3.88 -20.53
N LEU A 528 -34.50 3.96 -20.51
CA LEU A 528 -33.79 4.72 -19.46
C LEU A 528 -34.13 6.22 -19.52
N SER A 529 -34.48 6.75 -20.69
CA SER A 529 -34.91 8.14 -20.83
C SER A 529 -36.30 8.36 -20.23
N ASP A 530 -37.23 7.44 -20.45
CA ASP A 530 -38.58 7.48 -19.86
C ASP A 530 -38.53 7.39 -18.32
N GLU A 531 -37.51 6.74 -17.78
CA GLU A 531 -37.28 6.62 -16.34
C GLU A 531 -36.47 7.77 -15.72
N ASN A 532 -36.21 8.84 -16.49
CA ASN A 532 -35.45 10.01 -16.07
C ASN A 532 -34.01 9.70 -15.64
N VAL A 533 -33.40 8.64 -16.21
CA VAL A 533 -31.98 8.36 -16.00
C VAL A 533 -31.16 9.46 -16.69
N SER A 534 -30.13 9.94 -16.00
CA SER A 534 -29.29 11.04 -16.49
C SER A 534 -28.64 10.70 -17.84
N ALA A 535 -28.38 11.73 -18.66
CA ALA A 535 -27.68 11.54 -19.93
C ALA A 535 -26.30 10.92 -19.75
N ARG A 536 -25.58 11.27 -18.67
CA ARG A 536 -24.25 10.73 -18.35
C ARG A 536 -24.29 9.24 -18.07
N LEU A 537 -25.22 8.78 -17.24
CA LEU A 537 -25.35 7.36 -16.89
C LEU A 537 -25.86 6.54 -18.10
N LYS A 538 -26.79 7.09 -18.89
CA LYS A 538 -27.21 6.47 -20.17
C LYS A 538 -26.06 6.29 -21.14
N HIS A 539 -25.23 7.32 -21.31
CA HIS A 539 -24.03 7.23 -22.15
C HIS A 539 -23.05 6.18 -21.61
N TYR A 540 -22.82 6.18 -20.30
CA TYR A 540 -21.96 5.19 -19.64
C TYR A 540 -22.42 3.75 -19.90
N ILE A 541 -23.71 3.46 -19.73
CA ILE A 541 -24.28 2.12 -19.98
C ILE A 541 -24.22 1.75 -21.46
N THR A 542 -24.71 2.63 -22.34
CA THR A 542 -24.85 2.28 -23.76
C THR A 542 -23.53 2.22 -24.51
N THR A 543 -22.54 3.04 -24.14
CA THR A 543 -21.24 3.08 -24.81
C THR A 543 -20.24 2.15 -24.14
N ASN A 544 -19.96 2.30 -22.84
CA ASN A 544 -18.87 1.53 -22.21
C ASN A 544 -19.25 0.06 -22.01
N ILE A 545 -20.49 -0.20 -21.58
CA ILE A 545 -20.95 -1.56 -21.26
C ILE A 545 -21.52 -2.22 -22.51
N GLY A 546 -22.38 -1.52 -23.26
CA GLY A 546 -22.99 -2.03 -24.49
C GLY A 546 -21.97 -2.47 -25.54
N ILE A 547 -20.95 -1.65 -25.81
CA ILE A 547 -19.88 -2.00 -26.77
C ILE A 547 -19.02 -3.14 -26.23
N GLY A 548 -18.63 -3.07 -24.95
CA GLY A 548 -17.81 -4.10 -24.32
C GLY A 548 -18.47 -5.49 -24.31
N ALA A 549 -19.79 -5.54 -24.09
CA ALA A 549 -20.54 -6.80 -24.09
C ALA A 549 -20.53 -7.52 -25.45
N PHE A 550 -20.35 -6.75 -26.52
CA PHE A 550 -20.31 -7.24 -27.90
C PHE A 550 -18.89 -7.59 -28.36
N THR A 551 -17.90 -6.75 -28.07
CA THR A 551 -16.56 -6.89 -28.66
C THR A 551 -15.71 -7.95 -27.98
N MET A 552 -16.01 -8.33 -26.73
CA MET A 552 -15.13 -9.19 -25.93
C MET A 552 -15.65 -10.61 -25.87
N LYS A 553 -14.88 -11.53 -26.48
CA LYS A 553 -15.28 -12.93 -26.61
C LYS A 553 -15.11 -13.75 -25.33
N GLU A 554 -14.20 -13.40 -24.41
CA GLU A 554 -13.94 -14.20 -23.20
C GLU A 554 -13.56 -13.40 -21.93
N ASP A 555 -12.95 -12.21 -22.06
CA ASP A 555 -12.55 -11.41 -20.89
C ASP A 555 -13.67 -10.46 -20.44
N ASP A 556 -14.08 -10.60 -19.18
CA ASP A 556 -15.09 -9.75 -18.57
C ASP A 556 -14.44 -8.40 -18.19
N LEU A 557 -15.03 -7.28 -18.65
CA LEU A 557 -14.54 -5.94 -18.31
C LEU A 557 -14.75 -5.60 -16.83
N ILE A 558 -15.62 -6.33 -16.16
CA ILE A 558 -15.84 -6.16 -14.74
C ILE A 558 -14.69 -6.83 -14.00
N ASP A 559 -14.01 -6.04 -13.19
CA ASP A 559 -13.08 -6.56 -12.21
C ASP A 559 -13.88 -7.12 -11.03
N TYR A 560 -14.12 -8.43 -11.07
CA TYR A 560 -14.67 -9.20 -9.94
C TYR A 560 -13.57 -9.67 -8.99
N ASN A 561 -12.29 -9.36 -9.25
CA ASN A 561 -11.20 -9.73 -8.35
C ASN A 561 -11.33 -8.85 -7.10
N LEU A 562 -12.01 -9.41 -6.12
CA LEU A 562 -12.15 -8.89 -4.77
C LEU A 562 -11.02 -9.39 -3.88
#